data_AF-A0A7C2EQL4-F1
#
_entry.id   AF-A0A7C2EQL4-F1
#
_cell.length_a   1.000
_cell.length_b   1.000
_cell.length_c   1.000
_cell.angle_alpha   90.00
_cell.angle_beta   90.00
_cell.angle_gamma   90.00
#
_symmetry.space_group_name_H-M   'P 1'
#
loop_
_entity.id
_entity.type
_entity.pdbx_description
1 polymer ?
#
loop_
_entity_poly.entity_id
_entity_poly.type
_entity_poly.pdbx_seq_one_letter_code
_entity_poly.pdbx_strand_id
1 'polypeptide(L)' 'MAAFIMRGLGEFNPPQPASQRFLDVTPANPFYRFIDRMAALQITQGCGGGNYCPTMEVTRGQMAAFLVRAFNL' A
#
# COMPACT_ATOMS: atom_id res chain seq x y z
N MET A 1 0.06 1.98 -7.48
CA MET A 1 -1.20 2.37 -6.81
C MET A 1 -1.00 2.96 -5.41
N ALA A 2 -0.07 2.43 -4.59
CA ALA A 2 0.13 2.85 -3.20
C ALA A 2 0.24 4.38 -2.99
N ALA A 3 1.14 5.04 -3.72
CA ALA A 3 1.36 6.48 -3.59
C ALA A 3 0.14 7.34 -4.00
N PHE A 4 -0.70 6.87 -4.91
CA PHE A 4 -1.87 7.64 -5.36
C PHE A 4 -2.93 7.74 -4.25
N ILE A 5 -3.28 6.61 -3.64
CA ILE A 5 -4.25 6.58 -2.54
C ILE A 5 -3.72 7.37 -1.34
N MET A 6 -2.44 7.18 -0.97
CA MET A 6 -1.87 7.91 0.17
C MET A 6 -1.86 9.43 -0.06
N ARG A 7 -1.54 9.88 -1.28
CA ARG A 7 -1.63 11.31 -1.63
C ARG A 7 -3.08 11.81 -1.64
N GLY A 8 -4.04 10.97 -2.03
CA GLY A 8 -5.47 11.27 -1.92
C GLY A 8 -5.94 11.45 -0.49
N LEU A 9 -5.30 10.78 0.48
CA LEU A 9 -5.51 10.97 1.92
C LEU A 9 -4.73 12.17 2.50
N GLY A 10 -3.96 12.89 1.68
CA GLY A 10 -3.13 14.02 2.11
C GLY A 10 -1.75 13.62 2.67
N GLU A 11 -1.36 12.34 2.59
CA GLU A 11 -0.05 11.87 3.05
C GLU A 11 0.97 11.80 1.90
N PHE A 12 1.85 12.80 1.84
CA PHE A 12 2.88 12.92 0.79
C PHE A 12 4.23 12.31 1.18
N ASN A 13 4.52 12.22 2.48
CA ASN A 13 5.77 11.67 3.00
C ASN A 13 5.50 10.82 4.24
N PRO A 14 5.01 9.58 4.07
CA PRO A 14 4.79 8.68 5.19
C PRO A 14 6.10 8.36 5.91
N PRO A 15 6.06 8.12 7.23
CA PRO A 15 7.26 7.78 8.01
C PRO A 15 7.86 6.46 7.53
N GLN A 16 9.16 6.31 7.75
CA GLN A 16 9.84 5.04 7.48
C GLN A 16 9.41 4.00 8.52
N PRO A 17 8.93 2.82 8.11
CA PRO A 17 8.52 1.79 9.06
C PRO A 17 9.73 1.14 9.73
N ALA A 18 9.56 0.75 11.00
CA ALA A 18 10.59 0.13 11.82
C ALA A 18 10.91 -1.33 11.40
N SER A 19 9.95 -2.01 10.79
CA SER A 19 10.09 -3.40 10.33
C SER A 19 9.45 -3.59 8.96
N GLN A 20 10.04 -4.44 8.13
CA GLN A 20 9.51 -4.79 6.82
C GLN A 20 8.28 -5.70 6.97
N ARG A 21 7.11 -5.26 6.47
CA ARG A 21 5.87 -6.05 6.47
C ARG A 21 5.79 -7.07 5.33
N PHE A 22 6.30 -6.70 4.15
CA PHE A 22 6.20 -7.52 2.94
C PHE A 22 7.59 -7.98 2.51
N LEU A 23 7.80 -9.27 2.29
CA LEU A 23 9.12 -9.85 2.00
C LEU A 23 9.70 -9.39 0.66
N ASP A 24 8.83 -9.07 -0.30
CA ASP A 24 9.17 -8.65 -1.66
C ASP A 24 9.32 -7.13 -1.84
N VAL A 25 9.08 -6.34 -0.78
CA VAL A 25 9.27 -4.88 -0.80
C VAL A 25 10.39 -4.50 0.15
N THR A 26 11.60 -4.40 -0.40
CA THR A 26 12.78 -3.98 0.37
C THR A 26 12.72 -2.49 0.70
N PRO A 27 13.43 -2.04 1.76
CA PRO A 27 13.51 -0.62 2.13
C PRO A 27 14.10 0.29 1.02
N ALA A 28 14.83 -0.29 0.07
CA ALA A 28 15.36 0.43 -1.10
C ALA A 28 14.27 0.76 -2.14
N ASN A 29 13.09 0.15 -2.04
CA ASN A 29 11.97 0.45 -2.94
C ASN A 29 11.46 1.87 -2.66
N PRO A 30 11.37 2.76 -3.68
CA PRO A 30 10.87 4.12 -3.51
C PRO A 30 9.45 4.20 -2.92
N PHE A 31 8.65 3.17 -3.15
CA PHE A 31 7.27 3.09 -2.68
C PHE A 31 7.12 2.38 -1.33
N TYR A 32 8.22 1.89 -0.74
CA TYR A 32 8.23 1.13 0.51
C TYR A 32 7.40 1.81 1.62
N ARG A 33 7.64 3.11 1.85
CA ARG A 33 6.94 3.87 2.90
C ARG A 33 5.44 4.00 2.64
N PHE A 34 5.05 4.21 1.39
CA PHE A 34 3.64 4.31 0.99
C PHE A 34 2.93 2.96 1.12
N ILE A 35 3.60 1.87 0.74
CA ILE A 35 3.08 0.51 0.81
C ILE A 35 2.87 0.11 2.27
N ASP A 36 3.86 0.36 3.13
CA ASP A 36 3.74 0.06 4.55
C ASP A 36 2.61 0.84 5.21
N ARG A 37 2.55 2.15 4.93
CA ARG A 37 1.50 3.01 5.46
C ARG A 37 0.10 2.57 5.03
N MET A 38 -0.05 2.20 3.76
CA MET A 38 -1.30 1.66 3.23
C MET A 38 -1.71 0.36 3.92
N ALA A 39 -0.76 -0.53 4.21
CA ALA A 39 -1.00 -1.75 4.96
C ALA A 39 -1.33 -1.48 6.44
N ALA A 40 -0.66 -0.50 7.05
CA ALA A 40 -0.94 -0.06 8.42
C ALA A 40 -2.36 0.50 8.58
N LEU A 41 -2.89 1.15 7.54
CA LEU A 41 -4.29 1.61 7.45
C LEU A 41 -5.27 0.51 7.03
N GLN A 42 -4.82 -0.74 6.91
CA GLN A 42 -5.64 -1.90 6.49
C GLN A 42 -6.33 -1.74 5.12
N ILE A 43 -5.80 -0.87 4.26
CA ILE A 43 -6.32 -0.66 2.90
C ILE A 43 -5.93 -1.83 2.00
N THR A 44 -4.72 -2.36 2.17
CA THR A 44 -4.18 -3.52 1.44
C THR A 44 -3.59 -4.56 2.38
N GLN A 45 -3.70 -5.83 2.01
CA GLN A 45 -3.08 -6.96 2.70
C GLN A 45 -2.00 -7.64 1.84
N GLY A 46 -1.71 -7.09 0.66
CA GLY A 46 -0.83 -7.72 -0.33
C GLY A 46 -1.52 -8.84 -1.11
N CYS A 47 -0.70 -9.64 -1.81
CA CYS A 47 -1.14 -10.74 -2.66
C CYS A 47 -1.19 -12.10 -1.94
N GLY A 48 -0.82 -12.14 -0.66
CA GLY A 48 -0.72 -13.38 0.13
C GLY A 48 0.72 -13.87 0.30
N GLY A 49 0.91 -14.87 1.17
CA GLY A 49 2.23 -15.44 1.45
C GLY A 49 3.25 -14.47 2.06
N GLY A 50 2.79 -13.36 2.65
CA GLY A 50 3.66 -12.30 3.17
C GLY A 50 4.22 -11.35 2.10
N ASN A 51 3.67 -11.37 0.88
CA ASN A 51 4.13 -10.55 -0.24
C ASN A 51 3.09 -9.48 -0.62
N TYR A 52 3.59 -8.38 -1.19
CA TYR A 52 2.77 -7.29 -1.72
C TYR A 52 2.47 -7.45 -3.22
N CYS A 53 3.36 -8.11 -3.96
CA CYS A 53 3.37 -8.27 -5.42
C CYS A 53 3.26 -6.93 -6.17
N PRO A 54 4.30 -6.07 -6.14
CA PRO A 54 4.24 -4.72 -6.70
C PRO A 54 4.06 -4.67 -8.22
N THR A 55 4.39 -5.75 -8.93
CA THR A 55 4.27 -5.87 -10.39
C THR A 55 2.93 -6.44 -10.83
N MET A 56 2.11 -6.97 -9.92
CA MET A 56 0.80 -7.48 -10.29
C MET A 56 -0.15 -6.34 -10.65
N GLU A 57 -0.90 -6.54 -11.73
CA GLU A 57 -1.92 -5.59 -12.13
C GLU A 57 -3.10 -5.63 -11.16
N VAL A 58 -3.58 -4.44 -10.80
CA VAL A 58 -4.74 -4.27 -9.94
C VAL A 58 -5.97 -4.08 -10.81
N THR A 59 -6.98 -4.93 -10.62
CA THR A 59 -8.24 -4.80 -11.36
C THR A 59 -9.02 -3.56 -10.91
N ARG A 60 -9.92 -3.05 -11.76
CA ARG A 60 -10.77 -1.89 -11.41
C ARG A 60 -11.59 -2.13 -10.14
N GLY A 61 -12.06 -3.37 -9.93
CA GLY A 61 -12.80 -3.74 -8.72
C GLY A 61 -11.93 -3.72 -7.46
N GLN A 62 -10.68 -4.18 -7.55
CA GLN A 62 -9.73 -4.10 -6.44
C GLN A 62 -9.39 -2.64 -6.10
N MET A 63 -9.19 -1.80 -7.11
CA MET A 63 -8.96 -0.36 -6.92
C MET A 63 -10.15 0.31 -6.23
N ALA A 64 -11.39 -0.01 -6.62
CA ALA A 64 -12.59 0.50 -5.95
C ALA A 64 -12.64 0.07 -4.47
N ALA A 65 -12.33 -1.19 -4.17
CA ALA A 65 -12.28 -1.68 -2.79
C ALA A 65 -11.21 -0.96 -1.96
N PHE A 66 -10.07 -0.58 -2.55
CA PHE A 66 -9.07 0.23 -1.86
C PHE A 66 -9.57 1.64 -1.56
N LEU A 67 -10.27 2.28 -2.49
CA LEU A 67 -10.85 3.61 -2.26
C LEU A 67 -11.91 3.58 -1.16
N VAL A 68 -12.79 2.58 -1.16
CA VAL A 68 -13.80 2.38 -0.11
C VAL A 68 -13.14 2.25 1.26
N ARG A 69 -12.10 1.40 1.40
CA ARG A 69 -11.37 1.24 2.66
C ARG A 69 -10.59 2.50 3.07
N ALA A 70 -10.02 3.21 2.11
CA ALA A 70 -9.21 4.40 2.37
C ALA A 70 -10.07 5.59 2.85
N PHE A 71 -11.22 5.81 2.22
CA PHE A 71 -12.11 6.95 2.51
C PHE A 71 -13.30 6.60 3.40
N ASN A 72 -13.43 5.33 3.79
CA ASN A 72 -14.52 4.81 4.61
C ASN A 72 -15.91 5.19 4.06
N LEU A 73 -16.09 4.93 2.76
CA LEU A 73 -17.34 5.16 2.01
C LEU A 73 -18.33 4.01 2.21
#